data_AF-A0AAU3RN65-F1
#
_entry.id   AF-A0AAU3RN65-F1
#
_cell.length_a   1.000
_cell.length_b   1.000
_cell.length_c   1.000
_cell.angle_alpha   90.00
_cell.angle_beta   90.00
_cell.angle_gamma   90.00
#
_symmetry.space_group_name_H-M   'P 1'
#
loop_
_entity.id
_entity.type
_entity.pdbx_description
1 polymer ?
#
loop_
_entity_poly.entity_id
_entity_poly.type
_entity_poly.pdbx_seq_one_letter_code
_entity_poly.pdbx_strand_id
1 'polypeptide(L)'
;MVFLRCEAVRWVDDEPQPGLVEVRFTDAHHQQWAFIDKWPVFSGGDDLAPDSRYPVEVGILCDILTTSNTADTSDTVKISVTPWGIESLEGRVEFEVRADQLTTS
;
A
#
# COMPACT_ATOMS: atom_id res chain seq x y z
N MET A 1 -6.50 9.25 -9.40
CA MET A 1 -5.84 7.94 -9.19
C MET A 1 -6.40 7.31 -7.91
N VAL A 2 -6.32 5.99 -7.75
CA VAL A 2 -6.76 5.31 -6.51
C VAL A 2 -5.53 4.86 -5.72
N PHE A 3 -5.52 5.13 -4.43
CA PHE A 3 -4.46 4.70 -3.52
C PHE A 3 -5.05 3.83 -2.43
N LEU A 4 -4.33 2.76 -2.09
CA LEU A 4 -4.54 1.98 -0.88
C LEU A 4 -3.83 2.67 0.28
N ARG A 5 -4.57 2.98 1.34
CA ARG A 5 -4.02 3.52 2.58
C ARG A 5 -3.21 2.46 3.31
N CYS A 6 -1.96 2.81 3.61
CA CYS A 6 -0.98 1.96 4.28
C CYS A 6 -0.23 2.75 5.35
N GLU A 7 0.66 2.07 6.07
CA GLU A 7 1.58 2.70 7.01
C GLU A 7 3.02 2.34 6.64
N ALA A 8 3.87 3.35 6.47
CA ALA A 8 5.31 3.15 6.54
C ALA A 8 5.67 2.93 8.01
N VAL A 9 6.34 1.82 8.33
CA VAL A 9 6.61 1.41 9.73
C VAL A 9 8.06 1.57 10.15
N ARG A 10 8.99 1.66 9.19
CA ARG A 10 10.41 1.95 9.43
C ARG A 10 11.15 2.28 8.14
N TRP A 11 12.26 2.99 8.27
CA TRP A 11 13.33 3.04 7.27
C TRP A 11 14.05 1.69 7.22
N VAL A 12 14.42 1.24 6.03
CA VAL A 12 15.07 -0.07 5.79
C VAL A 12 16.53 0.13 5.44
N ASP A 13 16.83 0.96 4.45
CA ASP A 13 18.17 1.15 3.91
C ASP A 13 18.26 2.51 3.19
N ASP A 14 19.44 3.12 3.18
CA ASP A 14 19.71 4.32 2.38
C ASP A 14 19.99 3.96 0.91
N GLU A 15 20.41 2.72 0.62
CA GLU A 15 20.70 2.24 -0.73
C GLU A 15 19.72 1.13 -1.17
N PRO A 16 19.32 1.11 -2.47
CA PRO A 16 19.63 2.09 -3.51
C PRO A 16 18.92 3.43 -3.25
N GLN A 17 19.48 4.53 -3.78
CA GLN A 17 18.87 5.86 -3.65
C GLN A 17 17.70 6.06 -4.63
N PRO A 18 16.63 6.77 -4.24
CA PRO A 18 16.27 7.16 -2.87
C PRO A 18 16.00 5.95 -1.96
N GLY A 19 16.31 6.09 -0.66
CA GLY A 19 16.30 4.97 0.29
C GLY A 19 14.96 4.25 0.46
N LEU A 20 15.05 3.05 1.03
CA LEU A 20 13.99 2.06 1.14
C LEU A 20 13.24 2.19 2.47
N VAL A 21 11.93 1.94 2.41
CA VAL A 21 11.04 1.92 3.58
C VAL A 21 10.19 0.67 3.57
N GLU A 22 9.84 0.19 4.76
CA GLU A 22 8.89 -0.90 4.89
C GLU A 22 7.49 -0.33 5.08
N VAL A 23 6.57 -0.71 4.19
CA VAL A 23 5.16 -0.30 4.22
C VAL A 23 4.28 -1.51 4.47
N ARG A 24 3.26 -1.34 5.30
CA ARG A 24 2.33 -2.40 5.68
C ARG A 24 0.88 -1.95 5.57
N PHE A 25 0.01 -2.91 5.31
CA PHE A 25 -1.43 -2.76 5.52
C PHE A 25 -2.04 -4.09 5.94
N THR A 26 -3.26 -4.05 6.47
CA THR A 26 -4.06 -5.26 6.76
C THR A 26 -5.23 -5.32 5.79
N ASP A 27 -5.43 -6.47 5.15
CA ASP A 27 -6.48 -6.66 4.16
C ASP A 27 -7.86 -6.95 4.79
N ALA A 28 -8.87 -7.20 3.95
CA ALA A 28 -10.22 -7.49 4.41
C ALA A 28 -10.33 -8.80 5.20
N HIS A 29 -9.38 -9.72 5.01
CA HIS A 29 -9.31 -11.02 5.68
C HIS A 29 -8.45 -11.00 6.95
N HIS A 30 -8.06 -9.81 7.42
CA HIS A 30 -7.17 -9.62 8.58
C HIS A 30 -5.75 -10.16 8.37
N GLN A 31 -5.33 -10.37 7.12
CA GLN A 31 -3.96 -10.71 6.79
C GLN A 31 -3.15 -9.41 6.62
N GLN A 32 -1.99 -9.35 7.26
CA GLN A 32 -1.06 -8.24 7.10
C GLN A 32 -0.12 -8.52 5.92
N TRP A 33 0.06 -7.52 5.07
CA TRP A 33 0.98 -7.54 3.94
C TRP A 33 2.06 -6.49 4.13
N ALA A 34 3.27 -6.79 3.69
CA ALA A 34 4.43 -5.90 3.80
C ALA A 34 5.10 -5.71 2.43
N PHE A 35 5.62 -4.51 2.20
CA PHE A 35 6.30 -4.08 0.99
C PHE A 35 7.59 -3.37 1.39
N ILE A 36 8.65 -3.55 0.60
CA ILE A 36 9.89 -2.77 0.75
C ILE A 36 10.21 -2.19 -0.61
N ASP A 37 10.17 -0.87 -0.71
CA ASP A 37 10.57 -0.14 -1.91
C ASP A 37 11.05 1.26 -1.52
N LYS A 38 11.51 2.03 -2.51
CA LYS A 38 11.97 3.40 -2.37
C LYS A 38 10.86 4.27 -1.82
N TRP A 39 11.15 5.11 -0.83
CA TRP A 39 10.13 5.93 -0.16
C TRP A 39 9.21 6.76 -1.10
N PRO A 40 9.67 7.30 -2.25
CA PRO A 40 8.78 8.06 -3.15
C PRO A 40 7.69 7.21 -3.80
N VAL A 41 7.84 5.88 -3.79
CA VAL A 41 6.81 4.93 -4.24
C VAL A 41 5.55 5.01 -3.37
N PHE A 42 5.66 5.47 -2.12
CA PHE A 42 4.56 5.43 -1.16
C PHE A 42 4.06 6.80 -0.71
N SER A 43 4.92 7.82 -0.70
CA SER A 43 4.60 9.07 -0.03
C SER A 43 3.88 10.11 -0.90
N GLY A 44 3.63 9.82 -2.18
CA GLY A 44 2.90 10.73 -3.07
C GLY A 44 3.57 12.10 -3.29
N GLY A 45 4.83 12.27 -2.86
CA GLY A 45 5.60 13.51 -2.96
C GLY A 45 6.00 14.14 -1.63
N ASP A 46 5.47 13.68 -0.49
CA ASP A 46 5.95 14.09 0.84
C ASP A 46 7.28 13.37 1.20
N ASP A 47 8.24 14.08 1.78
CA ASP A 47 9.54 13.49 2.13
C ASP A 47 9.40 12.51 3.31
N LEU A 48 9.78 11.24 3.10
CA LEU A 48 10.01 10.27 4.17
C LEU A 48 11.51 10.21 4.48
N ALA A 49 11.87 10.37 5.75
CA ALA A 49 13.26 10.38 6.21
C ALA A 49 13.54 9.28 7.26
N PRO A 50 14.81 8.87 7.45
CA PRO A 50 15.20 7.89 8.46
C PRO A 50 14.81 8.26 9.90
N ASP A 51 14.79 9.56 10.22
CA ASP A 51 14.47 10.13 11.53
C ASP A 51 13.01 10.55 11.69
N SER A 52 12.15 10.21 10.72
CA SER A 52 10.70 10.40 10.81
C SER A 52 10.12 9.64 12.00
N ARG A 53 8.98 10.12 12.52
CA ARG A 53 8.25 9.42 13.58
C ARG A 53 7.33 8.36 12.97
N TYR A 54 7.82 7.14 12.88
CA TYR A 54 7.06 5.99 12.41
C TYR A 54 6.06 5.48 13.48
N PRO A 55 4.90 4.92 13.08
CA PRO A 55 4.44 4.76 11.70
C PRO A 55 3.93 6.08 11.07
N VAL A 56 4.08 6.20 9.75
CA VAL A 56 3.59 7.34 8.94
C VAL A 56 2.56 6.83 7.94
N GLU A 57 1.40 7.47 7.85
CA GLU A 57 0.38 7.15 6.84
C GLU A 57 0.90 7.46 5.43
N VAL A 58 0.77 6.50 4.53
CA VAL A 58 1.23 6.57 3.13
C VAL A 58 0.23 5.88 2.20
N GLY A 59 0.45 5.96 0.88
CA GLY A 59 -0.44 5.37 -0.12
C GLY A 59 0.30 4.48 -1.12
N ILE A 60 -0.27 3.31 -1.43
CA ILE A 60 0.17 2.50 -2.57
C ILE A 60 -0.76 2.78 -3.76
N LEU A 61 -0.22 3.22 -4.90
CA LEU A 61 -1.00 3.35 -6.13
C LEU A 61 -1.54 1.97 -6.56
N CYS A 62 -2.85 1.88 -6.77
CA CYS A 62 -3.48 0.63 -7.15
C CYS A 62 -4.59 0.82 -8.19
N ASP A 63 -4.86 -0.24 -8.93
CA ASP A 63 -6.00 -0.36 -9.83
C ASP A 63 -7.11 -1.16 -9.15
N ILE A 64 -8.36 -0.70 -9.28
CA ILE A 64 -9.53 -1.48 -8.87
C ILE A 64 -9.84 -2.50 -9.98
N LEU A 65 -9.77 -3.79 -9.65
CA LEU A 65 -10.03 -4.88 -10.60
C LEU A 65 -11.51 -5.27 -10.63
N THR A 66 -12.16 -5.29 -9.48
CA THR A 66 -13.59 -5.65 -9.36
C THR A 66 -14.17 -5.01 -8.11
N THR A 67 -15.32 -4.36 -8.27
CA THR A 67 -16.19 -3.99 -7.16
C THR A 67 -17.23 -5.10 -7.00
N SER A 68 -17.29 -5.75 -5.85
CA SER A 68 -18.30 -6.78 -5.60
C SER A 68 -19.67 -6.14 -5.67
N ASN A 69 -20.37 -6.37 -6.78
CA ASN A 69 -21.66 -5.75 -7.08
C ASN A 69 -22.74 -6.84 -7.09
N THR A 70 -22.99 -7.45 -5.92
CA THR A 70 -24.05 -8.44 -5.75
C THR A 70 -24.32 -8.66 -4.28
N ALA A 71 -25.42 -8.07 -3.79
CA ALA A 71 -26.32 -8.53 -2.71
C ALA A 71 -25.76 -9.02 -1.35
N ASP A 72 -24.45 -9.06 -1.16
CA ASP A 72 -23.76 -9.54 0.02
C ASP A 72 -23.05 -8.36 0.68
N THR A 73 -23.21 -8.25 1.99
CA THR A 73 -22.78 -7.12 2.83
C THR A 73 -21.25 -7.02 3.01
N SER A 74 -20.44 -7.57 2.09
CA SER A 74 -19.00 -7.41 2.11
C SER A 74 -18.60 -6.16 1.34
N ASP A 75 -18.28 -5.10 2.08
CA ASP A 75 -17.74 -3.82 1.58
C ASP A 75 -16.29 -3.97 1.08
N THR A 76 -16.00 -5.05 0.34
CA THR A 76 -14.66 -5.42 -0.12
C THR A 76 -14.49 -5.18 -1.61
N VAL A 77 -13.27 -4.80 -1.98
CA VAL A 77 -12.86 -4.42 -3.34
C VAL A 77 -11.57 -5.16 -3.66
N LYS A 78 -11.53 -5.81 -4.83
CA LYS A 78 -10.30 -6.42 -5.33
C LYS A 78 -9.45 -5.37 -6.03
N ILE A 79 -8.20 -5.24 -5.62
CA ILE A 79 -7.23 -4.28 -6.17
C ILE A 79 -5.96 -4.96 -6.67
N SER A 80 -5.21 -4.27 -7.53
CA SER A 80 -3.86 -4.62 -7.99
C SER A 80 -2.87 -3.51 -7.69
N VAL A 81 -1.70 -3.83 -7.13
CA VAL A 81 -0.60 -2.87 -6.88
C VAL A 81 0.45 -2.84 -8.00
N THR A 82 0.14 -3.45 -9.15
CA THR A 82 0.99 -3.49 -10.33
C THR A 82 1.29 -2.16 -11.03
N PRO A 83 0.57 -1.03 -10.87
CA PRO A 83 0.86 0.20 -11.61
C PRO A 83 2.33 0.65 -11.53
N TRP A 84 2.95 0.49 -10.37
CA TRP A 84 4.38 0.82 -10.14
C TRP A 84 5.28 -0.41 -10.05
N GLY A 85 4.76 -1.59 -10.43
CA GLY A 85 5.51 -2.84 -10.48
C GLY A 85 5.95 -3.37 -9.12
N ILE A 86 5.32 -2.91 -8.03
CA ILE A 86 5.65 -3.36 -6.69
C ILE A 86 4.92 -4.67 -6.34
N GLU A 87 5.51 -5.44 -5.42
CA GLU A 87 4.95 -6.67 -4.89
C GLU A 87 5.18 -6.74 -3.39
N SER A 88 4.31 -7.47 -2.69
CA SER A 88 4.54 -7.77 -1.27
C SER A 88 5.81 -8.61 -1.12
N LEU A 89 6.38 -8.69 0.08
CA LEU A 89 7.50 -9.60 0.39
C LEU A 89 7.20 -11.08 0.11
N GLU A 90 5.92 -11.45 -0.01
CA GLU A 90 5.46 -12.80 -0.36
C GLU A 90 5.19 -12.98 -1.87
N GLY A 91 5.53 -12.00 -2.71
CA GLY A 91 5.38 -12.05 -4.17
C GLY A 91 3.94 -11.83 -4.67
N ARG A 92 3.05 -11.32 -3.83
CA ARG A 92 1.65 -11.03 -4.16
C ARG A 92 1.45 -9.60 -4.64
N VAL A 93 0.60 -9.44 -5.65
CA VAL A 93 0.26 -8.13 -6.26
C VAL A 93 -1.24 -7.81 -6.27
N GLU A 94 -2.09 -8.78 -5.95
CA GLU A 94 -3.55 -8.60 -5.89
C GLU A 94 -4.08 -8.86 -4.48
N PHE A 95 -4.96 -7.97 -4.01
CA PHE A 95 -5.48 -8.01 -2.65
C PHE A 95 -6.99 -7.70 -2.62
N GLU A 96 -7.67 -8.23 -1.61
CA GLU A 96 -9.05 -7.86 -1.30
C GLU A 96 -9.04 -6.97 -0.06
N VAL A 97 -9.46 -5.72 -0.22
CA VAL A 97 -9.39 -4.68 0.82
C VAL A 97 -10.79 -4.10 1.06
N ARG A 98 -10.99 -3.44 2.19
CA ARG A 98 -12.24 -2.72 2.45
C ARG A 98 -12.28 -1.43 1.64
N ALA A 99 -13.46 -1.00 1.22
CA ALA A 99 -13.58 0.21 0.40
C ALA A 99 -13.13 1.47 1.15
N ASP A 100 -13.26 1.51 2.49
CA ASP A 100 -12.80 2.62 3.33
C ASP A 100 -11.27 2.75 3.41
N GLN A 101 -10.52 1.73 2.98
CA GLN A 101 -9.07 1.76 2.86
C GLN A 101 -8.59 2.44 1.57
N LEU A 102 -9.50 2.72 0.63
CA LEU A 102 -9.18 3.33 -0.66
C LEU A 102 -9.43 4.85 -0.62
N THR A 103 -8.47 5.61 -1.16
CA THR A 103 -8.57 7.07 -1.30
C THR A 103 -8.41 7.48 -2.76
N THR A 104 -9.17 8.49 -3.18
CA THR A 104 -9.06 9.08 -4.52
C THR A 104 -8.40 10.45 -4.44
N SER A 105 -7.33 10.64 -5.22
CA SER A 105 -6.64 11.92 -5.41
C SER A 105 -6.57 12.30 -6.89
#